data_AF-A0A933CZX1-F1
#
_entry.id   AF-A0A933CZX1-F1
#
_cell.length_a   1.000
_cell.length_b   1.000
_cell.length_c   1.000
_cell.angle_alpha   90.00
_cell.angle_beta   90.00
_cell.angle_gamma   90.00
#
_symmetry.space_group_name_H-M   'P 1'
#
loop_
_entity.id
_entity.type
_entity.pdbx_description
1 polymer ?
#
loop_
_entity_poly.entity_id
_entity_poly.type
_entity_poly.pdbx_seq_one_letter_code
_entity_poly.pdbx_strand_id
1 'polypeptide(L)' 'MSKREIVRRLGTSAAQLYRLLDQTNYSKSIDEILLLLWVLECDVDLGVRAKTA' A
#
# COMPACT_ATOMS: atom_id res chain seq x y z
N MET A 1 12.01 8.69 -5.07
CA MET A 1 11.69 8.89 -3.64
C MET A 1 12.47 7.89 -2.79
N SER A 2 12.98 8.26 -1.60
CA SER A 2 13.70 7.31 -0.74
C SER A 2 12.74 6.52 0.15
N LYS A 3 13.11 5.31 0.56
CA LYS A 3 12.29 4.51 1.51
C LYS A 3 12.00 5.27 2.81
N ARG A 4 12.94 6.10 3.29
CA ARG A 4 12.74 6.94 4.50
C ARG A 4 11.69 8.01 4.30
N GLU A 5 11.63 8.61 3.11
CA GLU A 5 10.60 9.61 2.81
C GLU A 5 9.21 8.98 2.67
N ILE A 6 9.12 7.75 2.14
CA ILE A 6 7.87 6.98 2.12
C ILE A 6 7.39 6.69 3.54
N VAL A 7 8.28 6.20 4.42
CA VAL A 7 7.99 5.95 5.85
C VAL A 7 7.47 7.21 6.54
N ARG A 8 8.11 8.37 6.28
CA ARG A 8 7.71 9.66 6.86
C ARG A 8 6.33 10.11 6.39
N ARG A 9 6.03 10.00 5.08
CA ARG A 9 4.73 10.41 4.51
C ARG A 9 3.59 9.45 4.88
N LEU A 10 3.87 8.16 5.02
CA LEU A 10 2.90 7.16 5.47
C LEU A 10 2.63 7.19 6.98
N GLY A 11 3.45 7.89 7.78
CA GLY A 11 3.33 7.88 9.24
C GLY A 11 3.52 6.47 9.84
N THR A 12 4.26 5.61 9.17
CA THR A 12 4.42 4.18 9.53
C THR A 12 5.86 3.86 9.94
N SER A 13 6.12 2.64 10.38
CA SER A 13 7.50 2.17 10.63
C SER A 13 8.13 1.55 9.38
N ALA A 14 9.47 1.56 9.29
CA ALA A 14 10.17 0.89 8.18
C ALA A 14 9.84 -0.60 8.09
N ALA A 15 9.63 -1.28 9.23
CA ALA A 15 9.23 -2.68 9.28
C ALA A 15 7.81 -2.90 8.71
N GLN A 16 6.88 -1.97 8.92
CA GLN A 16 5.56 -2.02 8.30
C GLN A 16 5.65 -1.77 6.79
N LEU A 17 6.48 -0.82 6.34
CA LEU A 17 6.71 -0.63 4.91
C LEU A 17 7.28 -1.90 4.25
N TYR A 18 8.25 -2.58 4.86
CA TYR A 18 8.77 -3.83 4.32
C TYR A 18 7.74 -4.95 4.30
N ARG A 19 6.89 -5.07 5.33
CA ARG A 19 5.75 -6.01 5.33
C ARG A 19 4.72 -5.72 4.25
N LEU A 20 4.53 -4.46 3.91
CA LEU A 20 3.65 -4.04 2.82
C LEU A 20 4.25 -4.33 1.44
N LEU A 21 5.57 -4.19 1.30
CA LEU A 21 6.28 -4.50 0.05
C LEU A 21 6.51 -6.02 -0.15
N ASP A 22 6.42 -6.82 0.91
CA ASP A 22 6.58 -8.27 0.85
C ASP A 22 5.47 -8.94 0.03
N GLN A 23 5.79 -9.42 -1.17
CA GLN A 23 4.84 -10.03 -2.09
C GLN A 23 4.28 -11.38 -1.59
N THR A 24 4.90 -12.00 -0.59
CA THR A 24 4.43 -13.27 0.01
C THR A 24 3.38 -13.08 1.10
N ASN A 25 3.20 -11.83 1.57
CA ASN A 25 2.18 -11.47 2.53
C ASN A 25 0.83 -11.24 1.82
N TYR A 26 -0.03 -12.25 1.84
CA TYR A 26 -1.40 -12.17 1.28
C TYR A 26 -2.43 -11.55 2.24
N SER A 27 -2.04 -11.25 3.48
CA SER A 27 -2.93 -10.69 4.52
C SER A 27 -2.88 -9.17 4.61
N LYS A 28 -2.30 -8.48 3.62
CA LYS A 28 -2.19 -7.01 3.61
C LYS A 28 -3.56 -6.35 3.58
N SER A 29 -3.71 -5.25 4.31
CA SER A 29 -4.92 -4.43 4.17
C SER A 29 -4.89 -3.69 2.83
N ILE A 30 -6.05 -3.66 2.15
CA ILE A 30 -6.25 -2.85 0.94
C ILE A 30 -5.98 -1.37 1.23
N ASP A 31 -6.36 -0.90 2.43
CA ASP A 31 -6.15 0.49 2.86
C ASP A 31 -4.67 0.86 2.84
N GLU A 32 -3.80 -0.03 3.32
CA GLU A 32 -2.36 0.23 3.39
C GLU A 32 -1.72 0.27 1.99
N ILE A 33 -2.24 -0.52 1.04
CA ILE A 33 -1.79 -0.50 -0.36
C ILE A 33 -2.22 0.81 -1.04
N LEU A 34 -3.47 1.23 -0.84
CA LEU A 34 -3.99 2.49 -1.40
C LEU A 34 -3.23 3.70 -0.85
N LEU A 35 -2.95 3.72 0.46
CA LEU A 35 -2.13 4.75 1.09
C LEU A 35 -0.71 4.82 0.50
N LEU A 36 -0.07 3.67 0.24
CA LEU A 36 1.23 3.66 -0.42
C LEU A 36 1.16 4.26 -1.82
N LEU A 37 0.20 3.82 -2.65
CA LEU A 37 0.05 4.31 -4.02
C LEU A 37 -0.24 5.81 -4.05
N TRP A 38 -1.05 6.30 -3.11
CA TRP A 38 -1.34 7.73 -2.95
C TRP A 38 -0.09 8.54 -2.57
N VAL A 39 0.72 8.05 -1.63
CA VAL A 39 2.00 8.68 -1.24
C VAL A 39 3.02 8.71 -2.38
N LEU A 40 2.95 7.73 -3.28
CA LEU A 40 3.76 7.66 -4.50
C LEU A 40 3.21 8.51 -5.64
N GLU A 41 2.11 9.25 -5.41
CA GLU A 41 1.44 10.10 -6.40
C GLU A 41 1.01 9.28 -7.64
N CYS A 42 0.71 8.00 -7.44
CA CYS A 42 0.16 7.15 -8.50
C CYS A 42 -1.31 7.53 -8.75
N ASP A 43 -1.70 7.52 -10.02
CA ASP A 43 -3.11 7.52 -10.40
C ASP A 43 -3.68 6.12 -10.16
N VAL A 44 -4.73 6.03 -9.34
CA VAL A 44 -5.28 4.75 -8.87
C VAL A 44 -6.75 4.66 -9.26
N ASP A 45 -7.07 3.67 -10.09
CA ASP A 45 -8.43 3.27 -10.40
C ASP A 45 -8.78 1.98 -9.62
N LEU A 46 -9.83 2.03 -8.81
CA LEU A 46 -10.27 0.91 -7.98
C LEU A 46 -11.63 0.40 -8.46
N GLY A 47 -11.62 -0.73 -9.17
CA GLY A 47 -12.83 -1.42 -9.61
C GLY A 47 -13.27 -2.53 -8.65
N VAL A 48 -14.45 -2.41 -8.05
CA VAL A 48 -15.10 -3.50 -7.31
C VAL A 48 -16.14 -4.16 -8.20
N ARG A 49 -16.06 -5.49 -8.36
CA ARG A 49 -17.08 -6.28 -9.06
C ARG A 49 -17.82 -7.15 -8.06
N ALA A 50 -19.15 -7.25 -8.23
CA ALA A 50 -19.94 -8.20 -7.49
C ALA A 50 -19.42 -9.62 -7.78
N LYS A 51 -19.34 -10.46 -6.74
CA LYS A 51 -19.01 -11.86 -6.91
C LYS A 51 -20.18 -12.53 -7.63
N THR A 52 -19.96 -13.03 -8.84
CA THR A 52 -20.96 -13.86 -9.51
C THR A 52 -21.14 -15.15 -8.71
N ALA A 53 -22.40 -15.51 -8.45
CA ALA A 53 -22.79 -16.70 -7.68
C ALA A 53 -22.40 -18.00 -8.38
#